data_AF-A0A382YF99-F1
#
_entry.id   AF-A0A382YF99-F1
#
_cell.length_a   1.000
_cell.length_b   1.000
_cell.length_c   1.000
_cell.angle_alpha   90.00
_cell.angle_beta   90.00
_cell.angle_gamma   90.00
#
_symmetry.space_group_name_H-M   'P 1'
#
loop_
_entity.id
_entity.type
_entity.pdbx_description
1 polymer ?
#
loop_
_entity_poly.entity_id
_entity_poly.type
_entity_poly.pdbx_seq_one_letter_code
_entity_poly.pdbx_strand_id
1 'polypeptide(L)'
;MDGNGTCRAPECGRVARTTRYCPRHYQQIRRHGRLTPEREYRSRGGVCSVGACDKAQIAKGLCFRHYQQIRRYGRLTPERERAYGRTGCRVSDCAERHSSRGFCKRHYMSEYYLPRRQGASAHEVERAAA
;
A
#
# COMPACT_ATOMS: atom_id res chain seq x y z
N MET A 1 -31.09 -15.27 -9.42
CA MET A 1 -30.01 -14.66 -8.59
C MET A 1 -29.13 -13.91 -9.57
N ASP A 2 -29.61 -12.76 -10.02
CA ASP A 2 -29.24 -12.23 -11.32
C ASP A 2 -28.07 -11.26 -11.23
N GLY A 3 -27.00 -11.63 -11.95
CA GLY A 3 -26.19 -10.72 -12.75
C GLY A 3 -25.59 -9.54 -12.02
N ASN A 4 -24.39 -9.73 -11.49
CA ASN A 4 -23.44 -8.63 -11.26
C ASN A 4 -23.12 -8.01 -12.64
N GLY A 5 -23.96 -7.08 -13.12
CA GLY A 5 -23.88 -6.52 -14.47
C GLY A 5 -22.57 -5.76 -14.71
N THR A 6 -22.22 -5.51 -15.97
CA THR A 6 -21.06 -4.67 -16.30
C THR A 6 -21.30 -3.23 -15.84
N CYS A 7 -20.24 -2.54 -15.43
CA CYS A 7 -20.32 -1.12 -15.05
C CYS A 7 -20.85 -0.27 -16.21
N ARG A 8 -21.85 0.57 -15.93
CA ARG A 8 -22.47 1.50 -16.91
C ARG A 8 -21.55 2.63 -17.38
N ALA A 9 -20.37 2.79 -16.79
CA ALA A 9 -19.47 3.86 -17.19
C ALA A 9 -18.88 3.54 -18.58
N PRO A 10 -18.76 4.53 -19.49
CA PRO A 10 -18.15 4.34 -20.80
C PRO A 10 -16.77 3.69 -20.67
N GLU A 11 -16.48 2.73 -21.56
CA GLU A 11 -15.18 2.03 -21.62
C GLU A 11 -14.77 1.31 -20.31
N CYS A 12 -15.74 0.90 -19.47
CA CYS A 12 -15.46 0.21 -18.20
C CYS A 12 -15.98 -1.24 -18.18
N GLY A 13 -15.12 -2.20 -18.49
CA GLY A 13 -15.44 -3.64 -18.42
C GLY A 13 -15.48 -4.25 -17.00
N ARG A 14 -15.39 -3.43 -15.94
CA ARG A 14 -15.42 -3.94 -14.55
C ARG A 14 -16.83 -4.29 -14.11
N VAL A 15 -16.93 -5.27 -13.23
CA VAL A 15 -18.20 -5.72 -12.69
C VAL A 15 -18.82 -4.68 -11.75
N ALA A 16 -20.11 -4.41 -11.92
CA ALA A 16 -20.89 -3.47 -11.12
C ALA A 16 -21.41 -4.14 -9.85
N ARG A 17 -20.74 -3.90 -8.72
CA ARG A 17 -21.09 -4.51 -7.43
C ARG A 17 -22.34 -3.91 -6.77
N THR A 18 -22.71 -2.69 -7.15
CA THR A 18 -23.82 -1.93 -6.55
C THR A 18 -24.30 -0.91 -7.57
N THR A 19 -25.61 -0.65 -7.65
CA THR A 19 -26.20 0.45 -8.45
C THR A 19 -25.75 0.53 -9.92
N ARG A 20 -25.44 -0.61 -10.56
CA ARG A 20 -24.94 -0.71 -11.96
C ARG A 20 -23.60 0.01 -12.21
N TYR A 21 -22.85 0.37 -11.16
CA TYR A 21 -21.50 0.90 -11.26
C TYR A 21 -20.48 0.05 -10.47
N CYS A 22 -19.24 0.02 -10.93
CA CYS A 22 -18.15 -0.56 -10.15
C CYS A 22 -17.84 0.31 -8.93
N PRO A 23 -17.22 -0.23 -7.86
CA PRO A 23 -16.96 0.53 -6.62
C PRO A 23 -16.24 1.86 -6.84
N ARG A 24 -15.36 1.95 -7.84
CA ARG A 24 -14.65 3.18 -8.19
C ARG A 24 -15.56 4.24 -8.81
N HIS A 25 -16.41 3.87 -9.79
CA HIS A 25 -17.34 4.80 -10.42
C HIS A 25 -18.47 5.21 -9.47
N TYR A 26 -18.93 4.29 -8.63
CA TYR A 26 -19.85 4.62 -7.54
C TYR A 26 -19.23 5.66 -6.59
N GLN A 27 -17.97 5.52 -6.19
CA GLN A 27 -17.27 6.51 -5.35
C GLN A 27 -17.14 7.88 -6.03
N GLN A 28 -16.96 7.93 -7.35
CA GLN A 28 -16.93 9.20 -8.09
C GLN A 28 -18.29 9.90 -8.03
N ILE A 29 -19.38 9.18 -8.35
CA ILE A 29 -20.74 9.71 -8.29
C ILE A 29 -21.06 10.18 -6.86
N ARG A 30 -20.72 9.37 -5.86
CA ARG A 30 -20.95 9.72 -4.45
C ARG A 30 -20.20 10.98 -4.02
N ARG A 31 -19.00 11.22 -4.56
CA ARG A 31 -18.14 12.36 -4.17
C ARG A 31 -18.37 13.62 -4.99
N HIS A 32 -18.75 13.47 -6.25
CA HIS A 32 -18.79 14.57 -7.23
C HIS A 32 -20.15 14.74 -7.90
N GLY A 33 -21.16 13.93 -7.54
CA GLY A 33 -22.50 13.93 -8.15
C GLY A 33 -22.55 13.38 -9.57
N ARG A 34 -21.40 13.11 -10.20
CA ARG A 34 -21.27 12.63 -11.58
C ARG A 34 -20.08 11.68 -11.74
N LEU A 35 -20.04 10.97 -12.87
CA LEU A 35 -18.81 10.32 -13.32
C LEU A 35 -17.76 11.40 -13.60
N THR A 36 -16.48 11.09 -13.33
CA THR A 36 -15.35 11.97 -13.65
C THR A 36 -14.42 11.29 -14.66
N PRO A 37 -14.80 11.18 -15.95
CA PRO A 37 -13.96 10.60 -17.01
C PRO A 37 -12.60 11.28 -17.11
N GLU A 38 -12.51 12.57 -16.82
CA GLU A 38 -11.26 13.33 -16.83
C GLU A 38 -10.24 12.86 -15.76
N ARG A 39 -10.69 12.09 -14.77
CA ARG A 39 -9.85 11.47 -13.72
C ARG A 39 -9.58 9.99 -13.99
N GLU A 40 -10.11 9.45 -15.09
CA GLU A 40 -9.86 8.08 -15.50
C GLU A 40 -8.45 7.94 -16.05
N TYR A 41 -7.69 7.02 -15.45
CA TYR A 41 -6.40 6.62 -16.00
C TYR A 41 -6.64 5.48 -16.97
N ARG A 42 -6.37 5.70 -18.26
CA ARG A 42 -6.32 4.63 -19.25
C ARG A 42 -4.97 3.91 -19.10
N SER A 43 -4.99 2.62 -18.76
CA SER A 43 -3.77 1.79 -18.85
C SER A 43 -3.35 1.76 -20.31
N ARG A 44 -2.25 2.42 -20.67
CA ARG A 44 -1.83 2.58 -22.08
C ARG A 44 -1.10 1.37 -22.65
N GLY A 45 -1.14 0.21 -21.97
CA GLY A 45 -0.32 -0.95 -22.31
C GLY A 45 1.15 -0.67 -22.04
N GLY A 46 1.79 -1.48 -21.19
CA GLY A 46 3.20 -1.34 -20.84
C GLY A 46 3.46 -1.33 -19.34
N VAL A 47 4.72 -1.52 -19.00
CA VAL A 47 5.23 -1.55 -17.63
C VAL A 47 5.77 -0.19 -17.22
N CYS A 48 5.91 0.03 -15.92
CA CYS A 48 6.55 1.22 -15.40
C CYS A 48 8.01 1.28 -15.87
N SER A 49 8.45 2.45 -16.32
CA SER A 49 9.84 2.72 -16.72
C SER A 49 10.84 2.73 -15.54
N VAL A 50 10.37 2.66 -14.30
CA VAL A 50 11.24 2.56 -13.12
C VAL A 50 11.77 1.14 -13.02
N GLY A 51 13.10 0.96 -13.09
CA GLY A 51 13.82 -0.30 -13.35
C GLY A 51 13.63 -1.49 -12.40
N ALA A 52 12.70 -1.43 -11.46
CA ALA A 52 12.32 -2.55 -10.59
C ALA A 52 10.80 -2.58 -10.34
N CYS A 53 9.99 -2.08 -11.28
CA CYS A 53 8.55 -1.93 -11.10
C CYS A 53 7.76 -2.56 -12.24
N ASP A 54 7.22 -3.76 -11.98
CA ASP A 54 6.40 -4.51 -12.94
C ASP A 54 4.94 -4.04 -12.99
N LYS A 55 4.64 -2.88 -12.40
CA LYS A 55 3.28 -2.34 -12.37
C LYS A 55 2.95 -1.70 -13.71
N ALA A 56 1.72 -1.90 -14.18
CA ALA A 56 1.24 -1.30 -15.41
C ALA A 56 1.38 0.23 -15.40
N GLN A 57 1.89 0.78 -16.50
CA GLN A 57 1.96 2.22 -16.69
C GLN A 57 0.56 2.81 -16.90
N ILE A 58 0.35 4.00 -16.35
CA ILE A 58 -0.92 4.73 -16.46
C ILE A 58 -0.77 6.08 -17.17
N ALA A 59 0.42 6.68 -17.13
CA ALA A 59 0.71 7.98 -17.70
C ALA A 59 2.23 8.22 -17.75
N LYS A 60 2.73 8.84 -18.82
CA LYS A 60 4.13 9.25 -18.97
C LYS A 60 5.17 8.14 -18.69
N GLY A 61 4.90 6.89 -19.07
CA GLY A 61 5.84 5.80 -18.78
C GLY A 61 5.81 5.32 -17.32
N LEU A 62 4.91 5.82 -16.47
CA LEU A 62 4.94 5.57 -15.03
C LEU A 62 3.67 4.87 -14.54
N CYS A 63 3.83 3.99 -13.56
CA CYS A 63 2.71 3.42 -12.82
C CYS A 63 2.03 4.49 -11.94
N PHE A 64 0.83 4.20 -11.41
CA PHE A 64 0.06 5.18 -10.63
C PHE A 64 0.85 5.76 -9.45
N ARG A 65 1.60 4.91 -8.75
CA ARG A 65 2.42 5.33 -7.60
C ARG A 65 3.53 6.28 -8.02
N HIS A 66 4.33 5.92 -9.02
CA HIS A 66 5.47 6.73 -9.49
C HIS A 66 4.99 8.04 -10.12
N TYR A 67 3.91 7.99 -10.89
CA TYR A 67 3.27 9.20 -11.43
C TYR A 67 2.82 10.16 -10.33
N GLN A 68 2.22 9.65 -9.24
CA GLN A 68 1.81 10.48 -8.10
C GLN A 68 3.01 11.09 -7.35
N GLN A 69 4.13 10.37 -7.23
CA GLN A 69 5.35 10.93 -6.61
C GLN A 69 5.90 12.09 -7.43
N ILE A 70 6.04 11.91 -8.76
CA ILE A 70 6.47 12.99 -9.66
C ILE A 70 5.50 14.16 -9.62
N ARG A 71 4.19 13.91 -9.67
CA ARG A 71 3.19 14.99 -9.60
C ARG A 71 3.19 15.77 -8.29
N ARG A 72 3.48 15.12 -7.17
CA ARG A 72 3.41 15.74 -5.83
C ARG A 72 4.75 16.38 -5.42
N TYR A 73 5.86 15.76 -5.79
CA TYR A 73 7.19 16.12 -5.29
C TYR A 73 8.19 16.51 -6.39
N GLY A 74 7.80 16.47 -7.66
CA GLY A 74 8.68 16.75 -8.80
C GLY A 74 9.73 15.68 -9.10
N ARG A 75 9.93 14.71 -8.19
CA ARG A 75 10.91 13.62 -8.30
C ARG A 75 10.35 12.28 -7.83
N LEU A 76 11.02 11.20 -8.21
CA LEU A 76 10.79 9.91 -7.56
C LEU A 76 11.21 10.02 -6.09
N THR A 77 10.44 9.35 -5.23
CA THR A 77 10.73 9.29 -3.79
C THR A 77 10.84 7.82 -3.34
N PRO A 78 11.88 7.08 -3.78
CA PRO A 78 12.11 5.70 -3.36
C PRO A 78 12.12 5.55 -1.83
N GLU A 79 12.62 6.55 -1.11
CA GLU A 79 12.66 6.60 0.35
C GLU A 79 11.26 6.57 1.00
N ARG A 80 10.22 6.94 0.25
CA ARG A 80 8.81 6.89 0.70
C ARG A 80 8.09 5.65 0.19
N GLU A 81 8.74 4.83 -0.62
CA GLU A 81 8.14 3.59 -1.10
C GLU A 81 8.07 2.60 0.05
N ARG A 82 6.84 2.26 0.44
CA ARG A 82 6.62 1.13 1.36
C ARG A 82 7.00 -0.15 0.62
N ALA A 83 8.00 -0.85 1.14
CA ALA A 83 8.25 -2.24 0.77
C ALA A 83 7.05 -3.07 1.23
N TYR A 84 6.17 -3.40 0.30
CA TYR A 84 5.10 -4.35 0.54
C TYR A 84 5.66 -5.75 0.32
N GLY A 85 5.80 -6.51 1.39
CA GLY A 85 6.29 -7.89 1.39
C GLY A 85 6.12 -8.48 2.79
N ARG A 86 5.87 -9.78 2.89
CA ARG A 86 5.87 -10.47 4.19
C ARG A 86 7.32 -10.57 4.65
N THR A 87 7.78 -9.63 5.47
CA THR A 87 9.07 -9.78 6.12
C THR A 87 8.93 -10.73 7.30
N GLY A 88 10.03 -11.34 7.73
CA GLY A 88 10.08 -11.98 9.04
C GLY A 88 9.94 -10.94 10.14
N CYS A 89 9.68 -11.40 11.36
CA CYS A 89 9.83 -10.59 12.54
C CYS A 89 11.29 -10.13 12.71
N ARG A 90 11.50 -8.89 13.13
CA ARG A 90 12.83 -8.29 13.37
C ARG A 90 13.54 -8.90 14.58
N VAL A 91 12.79 -9.51 15.50
CA VAL A 91 13.35 -10.22 16.66
C VAL A 91 14.14 -11.44 16.17
N SER A 92 15.43 -11.47 16.52
CA SER A 92 16.31 -12.62 16.29
C SER A 92 15.67 -13.88 16.88
N ASP A 93 15.67 -14.97 16.10
CA ASP A 93 15.01 -16.24 16.44
C ASP A 93 13.47 -16.23 16.41
N CYS A 94 12.87 -15.31 15.64
CA CYS A 94 11.43 -15.30 15.39
C CYS A 94 11.13 -15.44 13.89
N ALA A 95 10.81 -16.68 13.47
CA ALA A 95 10.36 -16.98 12.11
C ALA A 95 8.92 -16.51 11.80
N GLU A 96 8.25 -15.90 12.79
CA GLU A 96 6.86 -15.50 12.68
C GLU A 96 6.68 -14.33 11.71
N ARG A 97 5.53 -14.30 11.02
CA ARG A 97 5.25 -13.29 10.00
C ARG A 97 5.12 -11.90 10.63
N HIS A 98 5.80 -10.91 10.03
CA HIS A 98 5.63 -9.50 10.38
C HIS A 98 4.17 -9.05 10.19
N SER A 99 3.64 -8.39 11.22
CA SER A 99 2.32 -7.77 11.24
C SER A 99 2.41 -6.26 11.06
N SER A 100 3.25 -5.56 11.85
CA SER A 100 3.44 -4.11 11.78
C SER A 100 4.85 -3.70 12.22
N ARG A 101 5.40 -2.67 11.57
CA ARG A 101 6.74 -2.08 11.87
C ARG A 101 7.93 -3.04 11.96
N GLY A 102 7.92 -4.14 11.21
CA GLY A 102 8.94 -5.19 11.25
C GLY A 102 8.73 -6.25 12.34
N PHE A 103 7.69 -6.18 13.17
CA PHE A 103 7.44 -7.15 14.24
C PHE A 103 6.20 -8.03 13.98
N CYS A 104 6.21 -9.29 14.43
CA CYS A 104 5.01 -10.14 14.44
C CYS A 104 3.94 -9.58 15.38
N LYS A 105 2.70 -10.07 15.33
CA LYS A 105 1.61 -9.53 16.19
C LYS A 105 1.98 -9.54 17.68
N ARG A 106 2.61 -10.62 18.16
CA ARG A 106 3.06 -10.77 19.55
C ARG A 106 4.16 -9.76 19.89
N HIS A 107 5.22 -9.69 19.09
CA HIS A 107 6.32 -8.77 19.33
C HIS A 107 5.93 -7.30 19.11
N TYR A 108 5.01 -7.01 18.18
CA TYR A 108 4.48 -5.66 18.03
C TYR A 108 3.73 -5.20 19.29
N MET A 109 3.01 -6.10 19.96
CA MET A 109 2.35 -5.80 21.24
C MET A 109 3.36 -5.63 22.38
N SER A 110 4.38 -6.48 22.47
CA SER A 110 5.40 -6.37 23.53
C SER A 110 6.30 -5.15 23.37
N GLU A 111 6.78 -4.86 22.16
CA GLU A 111 7.73 -3.78 21.88
C GLU A 111 7.09 -2.39 21.90
N TYR A 112 5.80 -2.25 21.58
CA TYR A 112 5.14 -0.94 21.46
C TYR A 112 4.05 -0.64 22.50
N TYR A 113 3.39 -1.65 23.09
CA TYR A 113 2.27 -1.41 24.03
C TYR A 113 2.62 -1.74 25.49
N LEU A 114 3.43 -2.75 25.76
CA LEU A 114 3.83 -3.14 27.11
C LEU A 114 4.94 -2.29 27.78
N PRO A 115 5.78 -1.47 27.09
CA PRO A 115 6.85 -0.74 27.78
C PRO A 115 6.37 0.46 28.62
N ARG A 116 5.08 0.83 28.59
CA ARG A 116 4.53 1.88 29.48
C ARG A 116 4.24 1.39 30.91
N ARG A 117 4.66 0.18 31.29
CA ARG A 117 4.43 -0.38 32.63
C ARG A 117 5.68 -0.82 33.40
N GLN A 118 6.88 -0.73 32.84
CA GLN A 118 8.10 -1.11 33.55
C GLN A 118 9.19 -0.08 33.30
N GLY A 119 9.16 1.00 34.09
CA GLY A 119 10.40 1.68 34.44
C GLY A 119 11.17 0.80 35.43
N ALA A 120 12.04 -0.06 34.90
CA ALA A 120 13.15 -0.77 35.54
C ALA A 120 13.65 -1.79 34.49
N SER A 121 14.91 -1.88 34.08
CA SER A 121 16.16 -1.48 34.70
C SER A 121 17.15 -1.01 33.63
N ALA A 122 18.01 -0.07 34.02
CA ALA A 122 19.19 0.29 33.26
C ALA A 122 20.21 -0.86 33.34
N HIS A 123 20.63 -1.35 32.18
CA HIS A 123 22.02 -1.39 31.74
C HIS A 123 23.09 -1.65 32.82
N GLU A 124 23.61 -2.88 32.89
CA GLU A 124 25.00 -3.11 33.30
C GLU A 124 25.67 -4.03 32.27
N VAL A 125 26.59 -3.43 31.53
CA VAL A 125 27.52 -4.07 30.60
C VAL A 125 28.90 -4.13 31.27
N GLU A 126 29.58 -5.26 31.06
CA GLU A 126 31.00 -5.56 31.29
C GLU A 126 31.45 -5.66 32.77
N ARG A 127 32.30 -6.62 33.18
CA ARG A 127 33.60 -6.97 32.57
C ARG A 127 33.97 -8.45 32.74
N ALA A 128 34.69 -8.94 31.74
CA ALA A 128 35.37 -10.22 31.70
C ALA A 128 36.64 -10.25 32.58
N ALA A 129 36.94 -11.45 33.08
CA ALA A 129 38.25 -12.05 33.36
C ALA A 129 39.47 -11.12 33.58
N ALA A 130 39.93 -11.05 34.83
CA ALA A 130 41.29 -11.40 35.29
C ALA A 130 41.39 -11.16 36.80
#